data_AF-A0AB38DRR3-F1
#
_entry.id   AF-A0AB38DRR3-F1
#
_cell.length_a   1.000
_cell.length_b   1.000
_cell.length_c   1.000
_cell.angle_alpha   90.00
_cell.angle_beta   90.00
_cell.angle_gamma   90.00
#
_symmetry.space_group_name_H-M   'P 1'
#
loop_
_entity.id
_entity.type
_entity.pdbx_description
1 polymer ?
#
loop_
_entity_poly.entity_id
_entity_poly.type
_entity_poly.pdbx_seq_one_letter_code
_entity_poly.pdbx_strand_id
1 'polypeptide(L)'
;MNILPFQAEIAERMLVNTEGESIHPDAQFVQTANGYWLAWHNGLAAVLAPDTPPDIPCFWVEGAHDLEELAALAENGEFDEVEEFDGDDDAWLAACNEDHKHNEDCKH
;
A
#
# COMPACT_ATOMS: atom_id res chain seq x y z
N MET A 1 -12.91 -1.63 13.26
CA MET A 1 -12.93 -1.39 11.81
C MET A 1 -14.38 -1.25 11.34
N ASN A 2 -14.72 -0.17 10.63
CA ASN A 2 -16.06 0.02 10.07
C ASN A 2 -15.99 -0.14 8.55
N ILE A 3 -16.70 -1.14 8.02
CA ILE A 3 -16.81 -1.35 6.58
C ILE A 3 -17.95 -0.47 6.06
N LEU A 4 -17.61 0.40 5.13
CA LEU A 4 -18.50 1.32 4.46
C LEU A 4 -18.92 0.73 3.10
N PRO A 5 -20.14 1.06 2.63
CA PRO A 5 -20.54 0.75 1.27
C PRO A 5 -19.66 1.49 0.26
N PHE A 6 -19.77 1.12 -1.02
CA PHE A 6 -19.05 1.75 -2.12
C PHE A 6 -19.03 3.28 -2.03
N GLN A 7 -17.82 3.85 -2.00
CA GLN A 7 -17.61 5.29 -1.93
C GLN A 7 -17.17 5.79 -3.30
N ALA A 8 -18.10 6.34 -4.09
CA ALA A 8 -17.81 6.81 -5.44
C ALA A 8 -16.72 7.88 -5.47
N GLU A 9 -16.79 8.88 -4.58
CA GLU A 9 -15.82 9.98 -4.53
C GLU A 9 -14.39 9.49 -4.20
N ILE A 10 -14.28 8.50 -3.30
CA ILE A 10 -12.99 7.90 -2.94
C ILE A 10 -12.50 6.98 -4.05
N ALA A 11 -13.40 6.22 -4.68
CA ALA A 11 -13.06 5.38 -5.84
C ALA A 11 -12.51 6.23 -6.99
N GLU A 12 -13.14 7.36 -7.31
CA GLU A 12 -12.66 8.30 -8.33
C GLU A 12 -11.27 8.85 -7.98
N ARG A 13 -11.02 9.15 -6.70
CA ARG A 13 -9.70 9.57 -6.20
C ARG A 13 -8.65 8.47 -6.34
N MET A 14 -8.99 7.23 -6.00
CA MET A 14 -8.10 6.08 -6.12
C MET A 14 -7.73 5.78 -7.59
N LEU A 15 -8.61 6.14 -8.53
CA LEU A 15 -8.39 5.96 -9.97
C LEU A 15 -7.67 7.13 -10.65
N VAL A 16 -7.28 8.17 -9.91
CA VAL A 16 -6.56 9.29 -10.52
C VAL A 16 -5.19 8.82 -11.02
N ASN A 17 -4.87 9.19 -12.26
CA ASN A 17 -3.62 8.83 -12.93
C ASN A 17 -3.33 7.32 -12.97
N THR A 18 -4.38 6.49 -12.85
CA THR A 18 -4.31 5.05 -13.03
C THR A 18 -4.98 4.68 -14.34
N GLU A 19 -4.24 4.04 -15.25
CA GLU A 19 -4.77 3.63 -16.56
C GLU A 19 -5.14 2.15 -16.55
N GLY A 20 -6.39 1.84 -16.92
CA GLY A 20 -6.87 0.46 -17.07
C GLY A 20 -7.36 -0.21 -15.78
N GLU A 21 -7.25 0.47 -14.64
CA GLU A 21 -7.77 -0.02 -13.36
C GLU A 21 -9.20 0.43 -13.11
N SER A 22 -9.93 -0.32 -12.30
CA SER A 22 -11.31 0.01 -11.92
C SER A 22 -11.64 -0.55 -10.54
N ILE A 23 -12.26 0.27 -9.69
CA ILE A 23 -12.79 -0.20 -8.41
C ILE A 23 -14.15 -0.84 -8.65
N HIS A 24 -14.31 -2.08 -8.21
CA HIS A 24 -15.57 -2.79 -8.37
C HIS A 24 -16.69 -2.15 -7.52
N PRO A 25 -17.96 -2.11 -7.99
CA PRO A 25 -19.07 -1.55 -7.21
C PRO A 25 -19.35 -2.31 -5.90
N ASP A 26 -18.97 -3.58 -5.83
CA ASP A 26 -19.05 -4.39 -4.60
C ASP A 26 -17.77 -4.31 -3.73
N ALA A 27 -16.86 -3.37 -4.02
CA ALA A 27 -15.68 -3.16 -3.20
C ALA A 27 -16.08 -2.69 -1.79
N GLN A 28 -15.38 -3.25 -0.80
CA GLN A 28 -15.56 -2.93 0.60
C GLN A 28 -14.62 -1.78 0.95
N PHE A 29 -15.18 -0.66 1.39
CA PHE A 29 -14.40 0.52 1.77
C PHE A 29 -14.18 0.57 3.28
N VAL A 30 -13.00 0.98 3.69
CA VAL A 30 -12.64 1.10 5.10
C VAL A 30 -11.88 2.39 5.30
N GLN A 31 -12.26 3.14 6.32
CA GLN A 31 -11.49 4.26 6.82
C GLN A 31 -10.81 3.83 8.12
N THR A 32 -9.49 3.92 8.15
CA THR A 32 -8.67 3.64 9.33
C THR A 32 -8.70 4.79 10.33
N ALA A 33 -8.24 4.54 11.56
CA ALA A 33 -8.16 5.59 12.58
C ALA A 33 -7.19 6.72 12.22
N ASN A 34 -6.14 6.42 11.44
CA ASN A 34 -5.14 7.39 10.99
C ASN A 34 -5.57 8.15 9.73
N GLY A 35 -6.74 7.85 9.16
CA GLY A 35 -7.31 8.57 8.02
C GLY A 35 -7.07 7.93 6.66
N TYR A 36 -6.35 6.81 6.58
CA TYR A 36 -6.19 6.03 5.35
C TYR A 36 -7.52 5.44 4.89
N TRP A 37 -7.70 5.44 3.58
CA TRP A 37 -8.81 4.81 2.89
C TRP A 37 -8.35 3.55 2.19
N LEU A 38 -9.07 2.46 2.40
CA LEU A 38 -8.84 1.19 1.72
C LEU A 38 -10.09 0.78 0.96
N ALA A 39 -9.91 0.33 -0.28
CA ALA A 39 -10.96 -0.26 -1.09
C ALA A 39 -10.54 -1.67 -1.50
N TRP A 40 -11.22 -2.69 -0.97
CA TRP A 40 -10.84 -4.08 -1.20
C TRP A 40 -11.92 -4.84 -1.96
N HIS A 41 -11.51 -5.65 -2.92
CA HIS A 41 -12.38 -6.53 -3.67
C HIS A 41 -11.63 -7.75 -4.21
N ASN A 42 -12.04 -8.94 -3.77
CA ASN A 42 -11.58 -10.24 -4.33
C ASN A 42 -10.05 -10.38 -4.45
N GLY A 43 -9.31 -9.95 -3.44
CA GLY A 43 -7.85 -10.06 -3.45
C GLY A 43 -7.10 -8.87 -4.02
N LEU A 44 -7.80 -7.87 -4.56
CA LEU A 44 -7.22 -6.59 -4.98
C LEU A 44 -7.61 -5.50 -3.99
N ALA A 45 -6.64 -4.68 -3.56
CA ALA A 45 -6.91 -3.58 -2.67
C ALA A 45 -6.25 -2.28 -3.14
N ALA A 46 -6.98 -1.17 -3.10
CA ALA A 46 -6.45 0.16 -3.28
C ALA A 46 -6.34 0.85 -1.92
N VAL A 47 -5.19 1.45 -1.64
CA VAL A 47 -4.85 2.13 -0.38
C VAL A 47 -4.50 3.59 -0.70
N LEU A 48 -5.29 4.51 -0.16
CA LEU A 48 -5.16 5.95 -0.34
C LEU A 48 -4.83 6.59 1.02
N ALA A 49 -3.70 7.28 1.10
CA ALA A 49 -3.30 8.00 2.31
C ALA A 49 -4.13 9.28 2.47
N PRO A 50 -4.37 9.75 3.71
CA PRO A 50 -5.14 10.98 3.96
C PRO A 50 -4.45 12.22 3.36
N ASP A 51 -3.12 12.22 3.32
CA ASP A 51 -2.30 13.33 2.81
C ASP A 51 -1.95 13.18 1.31
N THR A 52 -2.46 12.16 0.62
CA THR A 52 -2.21 11.97 -0.81
C THR A 52 -2.83 13.12 -1.63
N PRO A 53 -2.04 13.86 -2.44
CA PRO A 53 -2.56 14.92 -3.29
C PRO A 53 -3.54 14.39 -4.34
N PRO A 54 -4.49 15.22 -4.82
CA PRO A 54 -5.47 14.81 -5.83
C PRO A 54 -4.87 14.33 -7.14
N ASP A 55 -3.64 14.73 -7.47
CA ASP A 55 -2.96 14.40 -8.73
C ASP A 55 -2.03 13.17 -8.60
N ILE A 56 -1.97 12.53 -7.43
CA ILE A 56 -1.11 11.37 -7.19
C ILE A 56 -1.97 10.10 -7.12
N PRO A 57 -1.57 9.02 -7.83
CA PRO A 57 -2.29 7.75 -7.77
C PRO A 57 -2.22 7.13 -6.37
N CYS A 58 -3.23 6.33 -6.02
CA CYS A 58 -3.18 5.55 -4.79
C CYS A 58 -2.30 4.29 -4.94
N PHE A 59 -2.00 3.62 -3.83
CA PHE A 59 -1.23 2.38 -3.84
C PHE A 59 -2.13 1.18 -4.08
N TRP A 60 -1.73 0.25 -4.96
CA TRP A 60 -2.48 -0.97 -5.25
C TRP A 60 -1.75 -2.20 -4.70
N VAL A 61 -2.50 -3.07 -4.02
CA VAL A 61 -2.03 -4.29 -3.40
C VAL A 61 -2.75 -5.47 -4.02
N GLU A 62 -2.01 -6.27 -4.77
CA GLU A 62 -2.48 -7.54 -5.31
C GLU A 62 -2.27 -8.67 -4.30
N GLY A 63 -3.23 -9.58 -4.17
CA GLY A 63 -3.15 -10.73 -3.26
C GLY A 63 -3.51 -10.42 -1.80
N ALA A 64 -4.19 -9.31 -1.53
CA ALA A 64 -4.67 -8.99 -0.18
C ALA A 64 -5.79 -9.98 0.21
N HIS A 65 -5.48 -11.00 1.02
CA HIS A 65 -6.48 -12.00 1.43
C HIS A 65 -7.43 -11.48 2.52
N ASP A 66 -6.92 -10.62 3.40
CA ASP A 66 -7.63 -10.16 4.59
C ASP A 66 -7.60 -8.63 4.68
N LEU A 67 -8.78 -8.02 4.50
CA LEU A 67 -8.96 -6.56 4.57
C LEU A 67 -8.62 -6.00 5.97
N GLU A 68 -8.84 -6.80 7.02
CA GLU A 68 -8.57 -6.41 8.39
C GLU A 68 -7.07 -6.37 8.68
N GLU A 69 -6.30 -7.31 8.14
CA GLU A 69 -4.83 -7.26 8.17
C GLU A 69 -4.33 -6.07 7.36
N LEU A 70 -4.86 -5.85 6.16
CA LEU A 70 -4.46 -4.72 5.33
C LEU A 70 -4.74 -3.36 6.01
N ALA A 71 -5.89 -3.22 6.65
CA ALA A 71 -6.23 -2.03 7.43
C ALA A 71 -5.26 -1.84 8.60
N ALA A 72 -4.90 -2.93 9.29
CA ALA A 72 -3.91 -2.87 10.37
C ALA A 72 -2.52 -2.45 9.84
N LEU A 73 -2.07 -2.97 8.68
CA LEU A 73 -0.80 -2.56 8.08
C LEU A 73 -0.79 -1.06 7.71
N ALA A 74 -1.89 -0.56 7.15
CA ALA A 74 -2.07 0.87 6.88
C ALA A 74 -2.09 1.71 8.16
N GLU A 75 -2.70 1.21 9.24
CA GLU A 75 -2.70 1.86 10.55
C GLU A 75 -1.33 1.85 11.23
N ASN A 76 -0.52 0.82 11.02
CA ASN A 76 0.83 0.76 11.58
C ASN A 76 1.84 1.61 10.82
N GLY A 77 1.46 2.19 9.67
CA GLY A 77 2.34 3.04 8.87
C GLY A 77 3.34 2.28 8.01
N GLU A 78 3.15 0.97 7.80
CA GLU A 78 4.04 0.16 6.94
C GLU A 78 3.99 0.60 5.45
N PHE A 79 2.99 1.40 5.06
CA PHE A 79 2.91 2.00 3.72
C PHE A 79 3.53 3.41 3.64
N ASP A 80 3.83 4.05 4.78
CA ASP A 80 4.39 5.41 4.87
C ASP A 80 5.94 5.41 4.75
N GLU A 81 6.59 4.28 5.03
CA GLU A 81 8.06 4.11 4.96
C GLU A 81 8.60 3.82 3.55
N VAL A 82 7.88 4.20 2.50
CA VAL A 82 8.54 4.36 1.19
C VAL A 82 9.22 5.73 1.20
N GLU A 83 10.40 5.80 1.84
CA GLU A 83 11.36 6.88 1.57
C GLU A 83 11.40 7.05 0.05
N GLU A 84 11.24 8.28 -0.44
CA GLU A 84 11.50 8.63 -1.83
C GLU A 84 12.87 8.06 -2.20
N PHE A 85 12.89 6.89 -2.83
CA PHE A 85 14.11 6.29 -3.31
C PHE A 85 14.53 7.11 -4.52
N ASP A 86 15.27 8.18 -4.26
CA ASP A 86 15.99 9.00 -5.24
C ASP A 86 17.21 8.22 -5.81
N GLY A 87 17.20 6.89 -5.70
CA GLY A 87 18.30 6.06 -6.15
C GLY A 87 18.18 5.77 -7.64
N ASP A 88 19.15 6.29 -8.38
CA ASP A 88 19.49 5.84 -9.72
C ASP A 88 19.41 4.31 -9.83
N ASP A 89 18.84 3.84 -10.95
CA ASP A 89 18.55 2.45 -11.35
C ASP A 89 19.72 1.45 -11.12
N ASP A 90 20.95 1.95 -10.96
CA ASP A 90 22.18 1.15 -10.77
C ASP A 90 22.37 0.61 -9.33
N ALA A 91 21.72 1.19 -8.32
CA ALA A 91 21.90 0.77 -6.92
C ALA A 91 21.10 -0.49 -6.54
N TRP A 92 20.01 -0.79 -7.26
CA TRP A 92 19.16 -1.97 -7.02
C TRP A 92 19.85 -3.30 -7.33
N LEU A 93 20.80 -3.31 -8.28
CA LEU A 93 21.49 -4.54 -8.69
C LEU A 93 22.56 -4.97 -7.67
N ALA A 94 23.06 -4.05 -6.84
CA ALA A 94 24.10 -4.34 -5.84
C ALA A 94 23.50 -4.97 -4.57
N ALA A 95 22.32 -4.53 -4.13
CA ALA A 95 21.70 -5.00 -2.90
C ALA A 95 21.21 -6.46 -2.97
N CYS A 96 20.85 -6.95 -4.16
CA CYS A 96 20.38 -8.32 -4.36
C CYS A 96 21.50 -9.38 -4.42
N ASN A 97 22.77 -8.99 -4.33
CA ASN A 97 23.90 -9.91 -4.59
C ASN A 97 24.79 -10.23 -3.37
N GLU A 98 24.49 -9.69 -2.17
CA GLU A 98 25.28 -10.02 -0.97
C GLU A 98 24.54 -11.01 -0.05
N ASP A 99 24.62 -12.26 -0.53
CA ASP A 99 24.69 -13.54 0.20
C ASP A 99 24.77 -13.44 1.73
N HIS A 100 23.73 -13.99 2.37
CA HIS A 100 23.74 -14.52 3.73
C HIS A 100 25.10 -15.08 4.19
N LYS A 101 25.77 -14.43 5.16
CA LYS A 101 26.55 -15.12 6.20
C LYS A 101 26.45 -14.44 7.56
N HIS A 102 25.47 -14.90 8.33
CA HIS A 102 25.57 -14.95 9.79
C HIS A 102 26.66 -15.98 10.18
N ASN A 103 27.65 -15.54 10.94
CA ASN A 103 28.39 -16.31 11.95
C ASN A 103 29.15 -15.27 12.78
N GLU A 104 28.61 -14.85 13.92
CA GLU A 104 28.86 -15.48 15.23
C GLU A 104 30.35 -15.58 15.62
N ASP A 105 30.63 -15.01 16.79
CA ASP A 105 31.68 -15.37 17.76
C ASP A 105 33.00 -14.56 17.87
N CYS A 106 33.05 -13.80 18.97
CA CYS A 106 34.10 -13.74 20.01
C CYS A 106 35.59 -13.46 19.71
N LYS A 107 36.08 -12.42 20.43
CA LYS A 107 37.33 -12.33 21.21
C LYS A 107 38.69 -12.58 20.52
N HIS A 108 39.50 -11.54 20.37
CA HIS A 108 40.60 -11.15 21.27
C HIS A 108 41.29 -9.87 20.80
#